data_AF-A0A844SH70-F1
#
_entry.id   AF-A0A844SH70-F1
#
_cell.length_a   1.000
_cell.length_b   1.000
_cell.length_c   1.000
_cell.angle_alpha   90.00
_cell.angle_beta   90.00
_cell.angle_gamma   90.00
#
_symmetry.space_group_name_H-M   'P 1'
#
loop_
_entity.id
_entity.type
_entity.pdbx_description
1 polymer ?
#
loop_
_entity_poly.entity_id
_entity_poly.type
_entity_poly.pdbx_seq_one_letter_code
_entity_poly.pdbx_strand_id
1 'polypeptide(L)'
;MTVVSNQQLSNDMQARSKLLINQVGLMPQALDRPLEAGDLLFYISETTMPMAAFLQSHGLFMDDEGLHFDFSQFDAIREVAVKVIAEHDAGKLDGVWKEFDLSTDEDADYNGEYILLTLAALAIMYDPKQSGGRTGRSD
;
A
#
# COMPACT_ATOMS: atom_id res chain seq x y z
N MET A 1 9.06 -0.54 13.19
CA MET A 1 7.95 0.37 12.88
C MET A 1 8.46 1.78 12.59
N THR A 2 8.00 2.36 11.49
CA THR A 2 8.25 3.72 11.03
C THR A 2 6.94 4.51 11.10
N VAL A 3 7.03 5.81 11.43
CA VAL A 3 5.89 6.73 11.45
C VAL A 3 6.21 7.91 10.54
N VAL A 4 5.29 8.25 9.64
CA VAL A 4 5.40 9.42 8.77
C VAL A 4 4.15 10.29 8.89
N SER A 5 4.34 11.57 9.24
CA SER A 5 3.25 12.53 9.27
C SER A 5 2.63 12.73 7.89
N ASN A 6 1.36 13.13 7.81
CA ASN A 6 0.70 13.42 6.54
C ASN A 6 1.45 14.49 5.71
N GLN A 7 2.03 15.49 6.37
CA GLN A 7 2.82 16.51 5.67
C GLN A 7 4.10 15.93 5.06
N GLN A 8 4.80 15.08 5.81
CA GLN A 8 6.00 14.41 5.31
C GLN A 8 5.64 13.46 4.16
N LEU A 9 4.60 12.64 4.33
CA LEU A 9 4.13 11.72 3.31
C LEU A 9 3.77 12.45 2.01
N SER A 10 3.04 13.57 2.08
CA SER A 10 2.75 14.40 0.91
C SER A 10 4.03 14.88 0.22
N ASN A 11 5.02 15.39 0.98
CA ASN A 11 6.28 15.86 0.40
C ASN A 11 7.06 14.74 -0.29
N ASP A 12 7.13 13.56 0.34
CA ASP A 12 7.84 12.40 -0.20
C ASP A 12 7.14 11.85 -1.45
N MET A 13 5.80 11.85 -1.45
CA MET A 13 4.99 11.49 -2.61
C MET A 13 5.20 12.44 -3.78
N GLN A 14 5.26 13.75 -3.54
CA GLN A 14 5.55 14.73 -4.58
C GLN A 14 6.96 14.54 -5.15
N ALA A 15 7.96 14.32 -4.27
CA ALA A 15 9.35 14.08 -4.66
C ALA A 15 9.53 12.80 -5.50
N ARG A 16 8.66 11.79 -5.30
CA ARG A 16 8.67 10.51 -6.01
C ARG A 16 7.53 10.35 -7.01
N SER A 17 6.75 11.40 -7.29
CA SER A 17 5.50 11.35 -8.06
C SER A 17 5.61 10.61 -9.39
N LYS A 18 6.68 10.85 -10.17
CA LYS A 18 6.90 10.14 -11.44
C LYS A 18 7.07 8.64 -11.28
N LEU A 19 7.72 8.18 -10.21
CA LEU A 19 7.91 6.75 -9.93
C LEU A 19 6.60 6.15 -9.42
N LEU A 20 5.91 6.85 -8.51
CA LEU A 20 4.63 6.41 -7.96
C LEU A 20 3.55 6.26 -9.05
N ILE A 21 3.45 7.23 -9.96
CA ILE A 21 2.44 7.15 -11.03
C ILE A 21 2.85 6.12 -12.08
N ASN A 22 4.08 6.18 -12.60
CA ASN A 22 4.44 5.38 -13.79
C ASN A 22 4.90 3.95 -13.48
N GLN A 23 5.41 3.68 -12.27
CA GLN A 23 5.92 2.35 -11.91
C GLN A 23 5.00 1.62 -10.93
N VAL A 24 4.44 2.34 -9.96
CA VAL A 24 3.51 1.73 -8.97
C VAL A 24 2.07 1.74 -9.51
N GLY A 25 1.73 2.64 -10.42
CA GLY A 25 0.37 2.78 -10.93
C GLY A 25 -0.54 3.58 -9.99
N LEU A 26 0.03 4.37 -9.07
CA LEU A 26 -0.74 5.19 -8.15
C LEU A 26 -1.52 6.25 -8.93
N MET A 27 -2.85 6.26 -8.76
CA MET A 27 -3.75 7.19 -9.43
C MET A 27 -4.06 8.38 -8.50
N PRO A 28 -3.73 9.62 -8.90
CA PRO A 28 -4.16 10.80 -8.14
C PRO A 28 -5.68 10.86 -8.11
N GLN A 29 -6.26 11.20 -6.95
CA GLN A 29 -7.71 11.42 -6.86
C GLN A 29 -8.16 12.69 -7.58
N ALA A 30 -7.23 13.62 -7.85
CA ALA A 30 -7.49 14.83 -8.61
C ALA A 30 -6.29 15.17 -9.49
N LEU A 31 -6.56 15.44 -10.78
CA LEU A 31 -5.51 15.66 -11.79
C LEU A 31 -4.97 17.09 -11.82
N ASP A 32 -5.64 18.01 -11.12
CA ASP A 32 -5.32 19.44 -11.07
C ASP A 32 -4.50 19.84 -9.83
N ARG A 33 -4.17 18.90 -8.94
CA ARG A 33 -3.27 19.10 -7.80
C ARG A 33 -2.09 18.14 -7.82
N PRO A 34 -0.99 18.46 -7.10
CA PRO A 34 0.09 17.51 -6.86
C PRO A 34 -0.43 16.27 -6.13
N LEU A 35 0.35 15.20 -6.20
CA LEU A 35 0.11 14.00 -5.41
C LEU A 35 0.31 14.31 -3.92
N GLU A 36 -0.57 13.83 -3.06
CA GLU A 36 -0.55 14.09 -1.62
C GLU A 36 -0.86 12.81 -0.83
N ALA A 37 -0.63 12.85 0.49
CA ALA A 37 -0.87 11.74 1.40
C ALA A 37 -2.25 11.10 1.22
N GLY A 38 -3.30 11.91 1.04
CA GLY A 38 -4.67 11.43 0.83
C GLY A 38 -4.83 10.51 -0.38
N ASP A 39 -3.99 10.65 -1.41
CA ASP A 39 -4.02 9.77 -2.58
C ASP A 39 -3.52 8.36 -2.25
N LEU A 40 -2.53 8.22 -1.35
CA LEU A 40 -2.09 6.91 -0.86
C LEU A 40 -3.03 6.35 0.21
N LEU A 41 -3.44 7.20 1.15
CA LEU A 41 -4.23 6.77 2.31
C LEU A 41 -5.61 6.24 1.92
N PHE A 42 -6.15 6.70 0.79
CA PHE A 42 -7.37 6.15 0.19
C PHE A 42 -7.30 4.63 0.00
N TYR A 43 -6.18 4.12 -0.52
CA TYR A 43 -5.99 2.69 -0.74
C TYR A 43 -6.02 1.86 0.56
N ILE A 44 -5.76 2.49 1.71
CA ILE A 44 -5.82 1.83 3.02
C ILE A 44 -7.22 2.00 3.64
N SER A 45 -7.82 3.19 3.52
CA SER A 45 -9.12 3.51 4.14
C SER A 45 -10.29 2.76 3.51
N GLU A 46 -10.19 2.42 2.23
CA GLU A 46 -11.24 1.69 1.52
C GLU A 46 -11.18 0.17 1.75
N THR A 47 -10.26 -0.31 2.58
CA THR A 47 -10.21 -1.73 2.92
C THR A 47 -11.34 -2.16 3.84
N THR A 48 -11.79 -3.41 3.72
CA THR A 48 -12.81 -3.96 4.64
C THR A 48 -12.32 -3.96 6.09
N MET A 49 -13.26 -3.95 7.06
CA MET A 49 -12.88 -3.95 8.49
C MET A 49 -11.96 -5.13 8.89
N PRO A 50 -12.19 -6.39 8.45
CA PRO A 50 -11.25 -7.48 8.75
C PRO A 50 -9.85 -7.23 8.18
N MET A 51 -9.75 -6.68 6.97
CA MET A 51 -8.47 -6.34 6.36
C MET A 51 -7.77 -5.21 7.11
N ALA A 52 -8.48 -4.13 7.45
CA ALA A 52 -7.94 -3.03 8.23
C ALA A 52 -7.37 -3.49 9.58
N ALA A 53 -8.10 -4.39 10.28
CA ALA A 53 -7.63 -4.97 11.54
C ALA A 53 -6.36 -5.83 11.34
N PHE A 54 -6.30 -6.61 10.27
CA PHE A 54 -5.11 -7.37 9.89
C PHE A 54 -3.92 -6.47 9.61
N LEU A 55 -4.08 -5.43 8.78
CA LEU A 55 -3.02 -4.47 8.48
C LEU A 55 -2.51 -3.79 9.75
N GLN A 56 -3.41 -3.36 10.64
CA GLN A 56 -3.04 -2.75 11.92
C GLN A 56 -2.23 -3.70 12.80
N SER A 57 -2.65 -4.96 12.95
CA SER A 57 -1.89 -5.98 13.70
C SER A 57 -0.50 -6.27 13.09
N HIS A 58 -0.30 -5.97 11.81
CA HIS A 58 0.96 -6.08 11.08
C HIS A 58 1.66 -4.72 10.91
N GLY A 59 1.24 -3.72 11.69
CA GLY A 59 1.92 -2.44 11.79
C GLY A 59 1.65 -1.46 10.65
N LEU A 60 0.70 -1.72 9.74
CA LEU A 60 0.25 -0.78 8.71
C LEU A 60 -1.09 -0.17 9.10
N PHE A 61 -1.09 1.07 9.59
CA PHE A 61 -2.31 1.78 10.00
C PHE A 61 -2.08 3.29 10.07
N MET A 62 -3.16 4.06 10.19
CA MET A 62 -3.11 5.51 10.37
C MET A 62 -3.69 5.91 11.72
N ASP A 63 -3.08 6.89 12.38
CA ASP A 63 -3.63 7.60 13.53
C ASP A 63 -3.32 9.11 13.46
N ASP A 64 -3.49 9.81 14.58
CA ASP A 64 -3.25 11.26 14.67
C ASP A 64 -1.78 11.67 14.41
N GLU A 65 -0.81 10.75 14.56
CA GLU A 65 0.60 11.00 14.26
C GLU A 65 0.92 10.84 12.77
N GLY A 66 0.12 10.07 12.04
CA GLY A 66 0.23 9.84 10.61
C GLY A 66 0.18 8.36 10.23
N LEU A 67 0.88 7.99 9.16
CA LEU A 67 0.94 6.63 8.65
C LEU A 67 2.06 5.84 9.37
N HIS A 68 1.66 4.75 10.01
CA HIS A 68 2.53 3.75 10.61
C HIS A 68 2.73 2.60 9.62
N PHE A 69 3.95 2.11 9.50
CA PHE A 69 4.27 0.91 8.72
C PHE A 69 5.48 0.17 9.28
N ASP A 70 5.51 -1.15 9.14
CA ASP A 70 6.66 -1.99 9.48
C ASP A 70 7.15 -2.80 8.28
N PHE A 71 8.32 -2.44 7.74
CA PHE A 71 8.91 -3.14 6.60
C PHE A 71 9.14 -4.64 6.84
N SER A 72 9.35 -5.08 8.08
CA SER A 72 9.52 -6.51 8.39
C SER A 72 8.23 -7.31 8.20
N GLN A 73 7.07 -6.64 8.18
CA GLN A 73 5.76 -7.26 8.00
C GLN A 73 5.26 -7.20 6.55
N PHE A 74 5.96 -6.50 5.64
CA PHE A 74 5.50 -6.32 4.26
C PHE A 74 5.34 -7.63 3.50
N ASP A 75 6.21 -8.61 3.74
CA ASP A 75 6.10 -9.93 3.09
C ASP A 75 4.85 -10.69 3.56
N ALA A 76 4.52 -10.63 4.85
CA ALA A 76 3.32 -11.25 5.40
C ALA A 76 2.04 -10.57 4.89
N ILE A 77 2.03 -9.24 4.84
CA ILE A 77 0.90 -8.48 4.28
C ILE A 77 0.73 -8.80 2.78
N ARG A 78 1.84 -8.87 2.03
CA ARG A 78 1.83 -9.22 0.60
C ARG A 78 1.28 -10.62 0.36
N GLU A 79 1.68 -11.60 1.16
CA GLU A 79 1.21 -12.98 1.02
C GLU A 79 -0.32 -13.07 1.14
N VAL A 80 -0.90 -12.37 2.11
CA VAL A 80 -2.36 -12.31 2.28
C VAL A 80 -3.02 -11.60 1.10
N ALA A 81 -2.51 -10.43 0.70
CA ALA A 81 -3.07 -9.68 -0.43
C ALA A 81 -3.07 -10.49 -1.74
N VAL A 82 -1.97 -11.19 -2.05
CA VAL A 82 -1.87 -12.08 -3.23
C VAL A 82 -2.86 -13.24 -3.13
N LYS A 83 -3.05 -13.80 -1.92
CA LYS A 83 -3.97 -14.92 -1.72
C LYS A 83 -5.43 -14.51 -1.89
N VAL A 84 -5.81 -13.33 -1.39
CA VAL A 84 -7.15 -12.75 -1.59
C VAL A 84 -7.45 -12.64 -3.10
N ILE A 85 -6.54 -12.04 -3.87
CA ILE A 85 -6.68 -11.92 -5.34
C ILE A 85 -6.79 -13.29 -5.99
N ALA A 86 -5.87 -14.21 -5.66
CA ALA A 86 -5.83 -15.53 -6.29
C ALA A 86 -7.07 -16.40 -5.99
N GLU A 87 -7.68 -16.27 -4.81
CA GLU A 87 -8.92 -16.96 -4.49
C GLU A 87 -10.12 -16.34 -5.21
N HIS A 88 -10.19 -15.01 -5.31
CA HIS A 88 -11.20 -14.30 -6.10
C HIS A 88 -11.17 -14.72 -7.57
N ASP A 89 -10.00 -14.63 -8.22
CA ASP A 89 -9.80 -14.99 -9.64
C ASP A 89 -10.16 -16.44 -9.93
N ALA A 90 -10.03 -17.32 -8.94
CA ALA A 90 -10.39 -18.73 -9.03
C ALA A 90 -11.87 -19.03 -8.70
N GLY A 91 -12.67 -18.02 -8.37
CA GLY A 91 -14.07 -18.16 -7.91
C GLY A 91 -14.20 -18.86 -6.56
N LYS A 92 -13.17 -18.85 -5.71
CA LYS A 92 -13.12 -19.54 -4.42
C LYS A 92 -13.50 -18.61 -3.28
N LEU A 93 -14.78 -18.28 -3.18
CA LEU A 93 -15.29 -17.25 -2.26
C LEU A 93 -15.41 -17.69 -0.79
N ASP A 94 -15.14 -18.96 -0.45
CA ASP A 94 -15.28 -19.50 0.92
C ASP A 94 -13.95 -19.62 1.70
N GLY A 95 -12.85 -19.07 1.17
CA GLY A 95 -11.52 -19.09 1.80
C GLY A 95 -11.12 -17.77 2.46
N VAL A 96 -9.84 -17.40 2.30
CA VAL A 96 -9.25 -16.12 2.71
C VAL A 96 -9.97 -14.94 2.07
N TRP A 97 -10.54 -15.11 0.87
CA TRP A 97 -11.48 -14.13 0.29
C TRP A 97 -12.56 -13.75 1.31
N LYS A 98 -13.31 -14.71 1.84
CA LYS A 98 -14.41 -14.47 2.80
C LYS A 98 -13.95 -13.83 4.10
N GLU A 99 -12.72 -14.11 4.52
CA GLU A 99 -12.16 -13.63 5.78
C GLU A 99 -11.76 -12.15 5.70
N PHE A 100 -11.23 -11.72 4.56
CA PHE A 100 -10.62 -10.39 4.41
C PHE A 100 -11.29 -9.50 3.36
N ASP A 101 -12.14 -10.05 2.52
CA ASP A 101 -12.86 -9.33 1.49
C ASP A 101 -14.35 -9.65 1.54
N LEU A 102 -15.11 -8.70 2.08
CA LEU A 102 -16.56 -8.80 2.26
C LEU A 102 -17.32 -7.96 1.22
N SER A 103 -16.61 -7.46 0.21
CA SER A 103 -17.25 -6.78 -0.91
C SER A 103 -18.17 -7.74 -1.64
N THR A 104 -19.43 -7.35 -1.80
CA THR A 104 -20.30 -7.93 -2.82
C THR A 104 -19.69 -7.62 -4.18
N ASP A 105 -19.78 -8.52 -5.16
CA ASP A 105 -19.13 -8.55 -6.50
C ASP A 105 -18.88 -7.21 -7.25
N GLU A 106 -19.50 -6.10 -6.85
CA GLU A 106 -19.27 -4.74 -7.39
C GLU A 106 -18.06 -4.00 -6.76
N ASP A 107 -17.61 -4.37 -5.56
CA ASP A 107 -16.45 -3.76 -4.86
C ASP A 107 -15.24 -4.74 -4.75
N ALA A 108 -15.35 -5.91 -5.37
CA ALA A 108 -14.41 -7.03 -5.29
C ALA A 108 -13.05 -6.78 -5.97
N ASP A 109 -12.96 -5.75 -6.78
CA ASP A 109 -11.82 -5.53 -7.64
C ASP A 109 -10.57 -4.99 -6.90
N TYR A 110 -10.65 -4.61 -5.61
CA TYR A 110 -9.67 -3.64 -5.11
C TYR A 110 -8.96 -3.90 -3.78
N ASN A 111 -9.40 -4.76 -2.85
CA ASN A 111 -8.74 -4.81 -1.53
C ASN A 111 -7.30 -5.35 -1.59
N GLY A 112 -7.09 -6.48 -2.27
CA GLY A 112 -5.75 -7.06 -2.43
C GLY A 112 -4.83 -6.15 -3.25
N GLU A 113 -5.33 -5.61 -4.37
CA GLU A 113 -4.54 -4.77 -5.27
C GLU A 113 -4.14 -3.44 -4.61
N TYR A 114 -5.05 -2.81 -3.85
CA TYR A 114 -4.79 -1.57 -3.12
C TYR A 114 -3.68 -1.74 -2.08
N ILE A 115 -3.66 -2.88 -1.41
CA ILE A 115 -2.59 -3.21 -0.46
C ILE A 115 -1.26 -3.38 -1.21
N LEU A 116 -1.23 -4.13 -2.32
CA LEU A 116 0.00 -4.32 -3.09
C LEU A 116 0.54 -2.98 -3.62
N LEU A 117 -0.34 -2.10 -4.09
CA LEU A 117 -0.01 -0.74 -4.52
C LEU A 117 0.58 0.08 -3.36
N THR A 118 -0.08 0.02 -2.19
CA THR A 118 0.38 0.71 -0.97
C THR A 118 1.77 0.26 -0.56
N LEU A 119 2.01 -1.06 -0.50
CA LEU A 119 3.31 -1.62 -0.15
C LEU A 119 4.39 -1.21 -1.15
N ALA A 120 4.08 -1.20 -2.44
CA ALA A 120 5.01 -0.78 -3.49
C ALA A 120 5.33 0.72 -3.40
N ALA A 121 4.34 1.57 -3.15
CA ALA A 121 4.54 3.01 -2.94
C ALA A 121 5.46 3.29 -1.74
N LEU A 122 5.20 2.63 -0.60
CA LEU A 122 6.01 2.75 0.60
C LEU A 122 7.44 2.24 0.38
N ALA A 123 7.62 1.16 -0.37
CA ALA A 123 8.94 0.65 -0.71
C ALA A 123 9.73 1.65 -1.58
N ILE A 124 9.09 2.29 -2.57
CA ILE A 124 9.75 3.33 -3.40
C ILE A 124 10.19 4.53 -2.56
N MET A 125 9.36 4.95 -1.61
CA MET A 125 9.64 6.14 -0.82
C MET A 125 10.65 5.88 0.30
N TYR A 126 10.59 4.72 0.95
CA TYR A 126 11.24 4.51 2.24
C TYR A 126 12.10 3.26 2.35
N ASP A 127 12.13 2.36 1.36
CA ASP A 127 13.00 1.17 1.45
C ASP A 127 14.48 1.58 1.26
N PRO A 128 15.33 1.44 2.28
CA PRO A 128 16.75 1.77 2.17
C PRO A 128 17.47 0.94 1.10
N LYS A 129 16.97 -0.25 0.74
CA LYS A 129 17.57 -1.11 -0.29
C LYS A 129 17.40 -0.55 -1.70
N GLN A 130 16.37 0.27 -1.96
CA GLN A 130 16.20 0.96 -3.25
C GLN A 130 17.11 2.19 -3.40
N SER A 131 17.70 2.66 -2.29
CA SER A 131 18.60 3.83 -2.28
C SER A 131 20.07 3.48 -2.57
N GLY A 132 20.43 2.20 -2.74
CA GLY A 132 21.81 1.70 -2.88
C GLY A 132 22.39 1.63 -4.29
N GLY A 133 21.73 2.19 -5.30
CA GLY A 133 22.14 2.12 -6.70
C GLY A 133 23.13 3.20 -7.17
N ARG A 134 24.23 3.46 -6.44
CA ARG A 134 25.46 4.13 -6.94
C ARG A 134 26.46 4.38 -5.80
N THR A 135 27.40 3.46 -5.59
CA THR A 135 28.83 3.74 -5.35
C THR A 135 29.55 2.39 -5.21
N GLY A 136 30.27 2.00 -6.26
CA GLY A 136 31.01 0.74 -6.28
C GLY A 136 31.58 0.46 -7.65
N ARG A 137 32.34 1.41 -8.21
CA ARG A 137 33.34 1.08 -9.23
C ARG A 137 34.68 1.55 -8.69
N SER A 138 35.38 0.61 -8.08
CA SER A 138 36.81 0.68 -7.87
C SER A 138 37.48 0.70 -9.24
N ASP A 139 38.34 1.68 -9.46
CA ASP A 139 39.58 1.55 -10.24
C ASP A 139 40.68 2.20 -9.39
#